data_AF-A0A9E2KGX3-F1
#
_entry.id   AF-A0A9E2KGX3-F1
#
_cell.length_a   1.000
_cell.length_b   1.000
_cell.length_c   1.000
_cell.angle_alpha   90.00
_cell.angle_beta   90.00
_cell.angle_gamma   90.00
#
_symmetry.space_group_name_H-M   'P 1'
#
loop_
_entity.id
_entity.type
_entity.pdbx_description
1 polymer ?
#
loop_
_entity_poly.entity_id
_entity_poly.type
_entity_poly.pdbx_seq_one_letter_code
_entity_poly.pdbx_strand_id
1 'polypeptide(L)'
;MNTRTEKEEEESKEEGRFDAGVTFNGAVTFHGPMFDIHDNQHVETHVHYAHPGGTAHLVTPSEQRLKEALERLLAATDKDGKRIFAQQYQWYAVWKVLQEYQCPKNFQAFAETMQELLGTTDPPCKAESFRKMGNDVPGAAANLAYWEAHKNKAEGQFKQLIRVALTLKSLLAQG
;
A
#
# COMPACT_ATOMS: atom_id res chain seq x y z
N MET A 1 -41.42 29.78 57.97
CA MET A 1 -41.34 30.49 56.66
C MET A 1 -41.87 29.50 55.64
N ASN A 2 -43.19 29.46 55.38
CA ASN A 2 -43.91 30.28 54.38
C ASN A 2 -43.11 30.37 53.08
N THR A 3 -43.58 30.00 51.90
CA THR A 3 -44.88 29.53 51.36
C THR A 3 -44.58 29.33 49.86
N ARG A 4 -45.47 28.63 49.15
CA ARG A 4 -45.97 29.01 47.81
C ARG A 4 -45.57 28.04 46.67
N THR A 5 -46.43 27.44 45.84
CA THR A 5 -47.91 27.39 45.67
C THR A 5 -48.16 26.80 44.27
N GLU A 6 -49.10 25.84 44.16
CA GLU A 6 -50.00 25.57 43.01
C GLU A 6 -49.36 25.10 41.68
N LYS A 7 -49.94 24.23 40.83
CA LYS A 7 -51.29 23.64 40.69
C LYS A 7 -51.20 22.56 39.59
N GLU A 8 -51.82 21.39 39.80
CA GLU A 8 -52.96 20.82 39.02
C GLU A 8 -52.54 20.03 37.76
N GLU A 9 -52.70 18.69 37.78
CA GLU A 9 -53.82 17.89 37.21
C GLU A 9 -53.46 17.47 35.77
N GLU A 10 -53.69 16.27 35.24
CA GLU A 10 -54.42 15.08 35.65
C GLU A 10 -53.91 13.91 34.76
N GLU A 11 -53.87 12.71 35.35
CA GLU A 11 -54.36 11.43 34.79
C GLU A 11 -54.22 11.09 33.29
N SER A 12 -53.49 10.00 32.97
CA SER A 12 -54.05 8.79 32.33
C SER A 12 -52.98 7.78 31.87
N LYS A 13 -52.96 6.64 32.56
CA LYS A 13 -53.00 5.25 32.07
C LYS A 13 -52.69 4.98 30.58
N GLU A 14 -51.80 4.00 30.33
CA GLU A 14 -51.91 2.85 29.38
C GLU A 14 -50.48 2.39 29.01
N GLU A 15 -49.98 1.28 29.59
CA GLU A 15 -50.03 -0.09 29.07
C GLU A 15 -49.34 -0.26 27.71
N GLY A 16 -48.39 -1.20 27.67
CA GLY A 16 -47.51 -1.40 26.53
C GLY A 16 -48.20 -2.00 25.30
N ARG A 17 -47.60 -1.75 24.14
CA ARG A 17 -47.68 -2.68 23.00
C ARG A 17 -46.59 -2.37 21.97
N PHE A 18 -45.86 -3.42 21.63
CA PHE A 18 -45.20 -3.55 20.33
C PHE A 18 -46.28 -3.54 19.25
N ASP A 19 -46.24 -2.58 18.32
CA ASP A 19 -46.65 -2.78 16.93
C ASP A 19 -46.11 -1.64 16.04
N ALA A 20 -45.24 -2.00 15.11
CA ALA A 20 -45.22 -1.38 13.79
C ALA A 20 -45.01 -2.52 12.81
N GLY A 21 -46.09 -3.26 12.58
CA GLY A 21 -46.15 -4.30 11.58
C GLY A 21 -45.91 -3.76 10.18
N VAL A 22 -45.10 -4.48 9.41
CA VAL A 22 -45.36 -4.68 8.00
C VAL A 22 -45.28 -6.19 7.75
N THR A 23 -46.44 -6.80 7.60
CA THR A 23 -46.59 -8.18 7.14
C THR A 23 -46.87 -8.13 5.64
N PHE A 24 -45.94 -8.60 4.83
CA PHE A 24 -46.21 -8.88 3.41
C PHE A 24 -46.60 -10.35 3.27
N ASN A 25 -47.92 -10.62 3.23
CA ASN A 25 -48.46 -11.86 2.68
C ASN A 25 -48.72 -11.62 1.19
N GLY A 26 -47.78 -12.04 0.34
CA GLY A 26 -47.95 -12.04 -1.11
C GLY A 26 -46.85 -12.87 -1.75
N ALA A 27 -47.21 -13.96 -2.41
CA ALA A 27 -46.28 -14.72 -3.24
C ALA A 27 -45.85 -13.83 -4.42
N VAL A 28 -44.63 -13.32 -4.38
CA VAL A 28 -44.04 -12.60 -5.50
C VAL A 28 -43.33 -13.61 -6.40
N THR A 29 -43.96 -13.93 -7.52
CA THR A 29 -43.32 -14.65 -8.62
C THR A 29 -42.43 -13.67 -9.38
N PHE A 30 -41.12 -13.77 -9.21
CA PHE A 30 -40.15 -13.00 -10.00
C PHE A 30 -39.91 -13.72 -11.34
N HIS A 31 -40.60 -13.32 -12.39
CA HIS A 31 -40.19 -13.59 -13.77
C HIS A 31 -39.37 -12.39 -14.28
N GLY A 32 -38.06 -12.43 -14.01
CA GLY A 32 -37.08 -11.49 -14.57
C GLY A 32 -35.89 -12.28 -15.13
N PRO A 33 -35.22 -11.79 -16.20
CA PRO A 33 -34.12 -12.50 -16.82
C PRO A 33 -33.00 -12.73 -15.78
N MET A 34 -32.56 -13.98 -15.68
CA MET A 34 -31.38 -14.40 -14.93
C MET A 34 -30.19 -13.59 -15.46
N PHE A 35 -29.66 -12.66 -14.67
CA PHE A 35 -28.39 -12.01 -14.99
C PHE A 35 -27.31 -13.09 -14.91
N ASP A 36 -26.74 -13.42 -16.06
CA ASP A 36 -25.60 -14.32 -16.20
C ASP A 36 -24.39 -13.65 -15.52
N ILE A 37 -23.98 -14.19 -14.36
CA ILE A 37 -22.75 -13.76 -13.69
C ILE A 37 -21.58 -14.48 -14.36
N HIS A 38 -21.29 -14.13 -15.61
CA HIS A 38 -19.97 -14.31 -16.19
C HIS A 38 -19.42 -12.93 -16.54
N ASP A 39 -18.97 -12.22 -15.52
CA ASP A 39 -17.89 -11.25 -15.70
C ASP A 39 -17.09 -11.20 -14.42
N ASN A 40 -15.88 -11.76 -14.48
CA ASN A 40 -14.91 -11.75 -13.40
C ASN A 40 -14.28 -10.35 -13.37
N GLN A 41 -15.08 -9.33 -13.02
CA GLN A 41 -14.57 -7.98 -12.81
C GLN A 41 -13.77 -7.97 -11.52
N HIS A 42 -12.46 -7.90 -11.70
CA HIS A 42 -11.45 -7.70 -10.69
C HIS A 42 -11.83 -6.48 -9.82
N VAL A 43 -12.41 -6.74 -8.65
CA VAL A 43 -12.67 -5.71 -7.65
C VAL A 43 -11.34 -5.30 -7.04
N GLU A 44 -10.66 -4.33 -7.66
CA GLU A 44 -9.61 -3.57 -6.99
C GLU A 44 -10.26 -2.77 -5.85
N THR A 45 -10.26 -3.33 -4.65
CA THR A 45 -10.43 -2.56 -3.41
C THR A 45 -9.26 -1.58 -3.26
N HIS A 46 -9.38 -0.41 -3.90
CA HIS A 46 -8.49 0.73 -3.72
C HIS A 46 -8.69 1.29 -2.30
N VAL A 47 -7.77 0.98 -1.38
CA VAL A 47 -7.65 1.70 -0.11
C VAL A 47 -7.02 3.06 -0.41
N HIS A 48 -7.87 4.07 -0.63
CA HIS A 48 -7.44 5.47 -0.75
C HIS A 48 -6.94 5.99 0.61
N TYR A 49 -5.62 6.06 0.81
CA TYR A 49 -5.05 6.99 1.79
C TYR A 49 -5.11 8.41 1.22
N ALA A 50 -6.17 9.15 1.55
CA ALA A 50 -6.31 10.54 1.18
C ALA A 50 -5.38 11.44 2.02
N HIS A 51 -4.55 12.24 1.36
CA HIS A 51 -4.34 13.66 1.69
C HIS A 51 -3.90 14.47 0.45
N PRO A 52 -4.33 15.74 0.31
CA PRO A 52 -4.34 16.47 -0.95
C PRO A 52 -3.08 17.31 -1.18
N GLY A 53 -2.55 17.31 -2.40
CA GLY A 53 -1.43 18.18 -2.77
C GLY A 53 -0.85 17.95 -4.16
N GLY A 54 -1.57 18.45 -5.18
CA GLY A 54 -1.03 19.00 -6.44
C GLY A 54 0.21 18.41 -7.13
N THR A 55 -0.04 17.92 -8.36
CA THR A 55 0.87 17.90 -9.52
C THR A 55 2.08 16.96 -9.50
N ALA A 56 1.81 15.67 -9.63
CA ALA A 56 2.34 14.80 -10.68
C ALA A 56 1.48 13.53 -10.63
N HIS A 57 0.94 13.07 -11.76
CA HIS A 57 0.19 11.82 -11.82
C HIS A 57 1.18 10.65 -11.73
N LEU A 58 1.82 10.50 -10.56
CA LEU A 58 2.59 9.34 -10.21
C LEU A 58 1.55 8.26 -9.94
N VAL A 59 1.32 7.42 -10.97
CA VAL A 59 0.50 6.23 -10.84
C VAL A 59 1.13 5.39 -9.74
N THR A 60 0.56 5.42 -8.55
CA THR A 60 1.00 4.56 -7.46
C THR A 60 0.68 3.14 -7.87
N PRO A 61 1.67 2.22 -7.92
CA PRO A 61 1.37 0.82 -8.20
C PRO A 61 0.43 0.30 -7.12
N SER A 62 -0.65 -0.40 -7.51
CA SER A 62 -1.50 -1.13 -6.56
C SER A 62 -0.61 -2.01 -5.66
N GLU A 63 -0.96 -2.17 -4.39
CA GLU A 63 -0.14 -2.92 -3.41
C GLU A 63 0.20 -4.34 -3.91
N GLN A 64 -0.75 -4.99 -4.60
CA GLN A 64 -0.54 -6.28 -5.25
C GLN A 64 0.54 -6.24 -6.35
N ARG A 65 0.51 -5.23 -7.22
CA ARG A 65 1.53 -5.04 -8.27
C ARG A 65 2.91 -4.75 -7.67
N LEU A 66 2.94 -3.95 -6.61
CA LEU A 66 4.17 -3.68 -5.88
C LEU A 66 4.73 -4.96 -5.26
N LYS A 67 3.88 -5.77 -4.62
CA LYS A 67 4.25 -7.06 -4.06
C LYS A 67 4.82 -7.99 -5.11
N GLU A 68 4.12 -8.20 -6.23
CA GLU A 68 4.58 -9.07 -7.32
C GLU A 68 5.92 -8.60 -7.90
N ALA A 69 6.09 -7.28 -8.09
CA ALA A 69 7.34 -6.71 -8.57
C ALA A 69 8.50 -6.93 -7.57
N LEU A 70 8.24 -6.79 -6.26
CA LEU A 70 9.23 -7.02 -5.22
C LEU A 70 9.59 -8.52 -5.10
N GLU A 71 8.62 -9.42 -5.17
CA GLU A 71 8.88 -10.87 -5.18
C GLU A 71 9.71 -11.27 -6.40
N ARG A 72 9.38 -10.74 -7.58
CA ARG A 72 10.18 -10.93 -8.80
C ARG A 72 11.58 -10.35 -8.65
N LEU A 73 11.75 -9.20 -8.00
CA LEU A 73 13.06 -8.59 -7.74
C LEU A 73 13.91 -9.47 -6.81
N LEU A 74 13.32 -10.01 -5.73
CA LEU A 74 14.00 -10.90 -4.78
C LEU A 74 14.42 -12.22 -5.44
N ALA A 75 13.62 -12.72 -6.38
CA ALA A 75 13.93 -13.90 -7.18
C ALA A 75 14.85 -13.62 -8.40
N ALA A 76 15.06 -12.35 -8.77
CA ALA A 76 15.76 -11.99 -9.99
C ALA A 76 17.24 -12.40 -9.93
N THR A 77 17.71 -13.03 -11.00
CA THR A 77 19.10 -13.45 -11.18
C THR A 77 19.77 -12.73 -12.35
N ASP A 78 21.08 -12.56 -12.28
CA ASP A 78 21.92 -12.10 -13.38
C ASP A 78 22.16 -13.20 -14.43
N LYS A 79 22.82 -12.86 -15.54
CA LYS A 79 23.30 -13.79 -16.57
C LYS A 79 24.17 -14.93 -16.01
N ASP A 80 24.85 -14.68 -14.89
CA ASP A 80 25.65 -15.67 -14.15
C ASP A 80 24.82 -16.54 -13.18
N GLY A 81 23.49 -16.39 -13.13
CA GLY A 81 22.62 -17.08 -12.19
C GLY A 81 22.70 -16.57 -10.74
N LYS A 82 23.47 -15.51 -10.48
CA LYS A 82 23.60 -14.88 -9.15
C LYS A 82 22.42 -13.97 -8.88
N ARG A 83 21.87 -14.01 -7.66
CA ARG A 83 20.78 -13.09 -7.28
C ARG A 83 21.22 -11.63 -7.43
N ILE A 84 20.39 -10.84 -8.09
CA ILE A 84 20.57 -9.38 -8.21
C ILE A 84 20.38 -8.75 -6.83
N PHE A 85 19.42 -9.27 -6.06
CA PHE A 85 19.11 -8.85 -4.71
C PHE A 85 19.59 -9.90 -3.70
N ALA A 86 20.72 -9.63 -3.05
CA ALA A 86 21.42 -10.57 -2.16
C ALA A 86 21.88 -9.94 -0.84
N GLN A 87 21.92 -8.61 -0.74
CA GLN A 87 22.50 -7.90 0.40
C GLN A 87 21.50 -6.92 1.04
N GLN A 88 21.49 -6.84 2.36
CA GLN A 88 20.53 -5.98 3.09
C GLN A 88 20.62 -4.49 2.70
N TYR A 89 21.81 -4.00 2.33
CA TYR A 89 21.97 -2.61 1.92
C TYR A 89 21.19 -2.26 0.63
N GLN A 90 20.84 -3.27 -0.18
CA GLN A 90 20.12 -3.08 -1.44
C GLN A 90 18.65 -2.67 -1.22
N TRP A 91 18.11 -2.88 -0.02
CA TRP A 91 16.84 -2.29 0.40
C TRP A 91 16.84 -0.76 0.31
N TYR A 92 18.01 -0.10 0.37
CA TYR A 92 18.10 1.34 0.11
C TYR A 92 17.65 1.72 -1.30
N ALA A 93 18.00 0.91 -2.31
CA ALA A 93 17.59 1.15 -3.69
C ALA A 93 16.08 1.00 -3.86
N VAL A 94 15.49 -0.02 -3.23
CA VAL A 94 14.04 -0.24 -3.21
C VAL A 94 13.33 0.95 -2.56
N TRP A 95 13.78 1.37 -1.38
CA TRP A 95 13.25 2.54 -0.70
C TRP A 95 13.34 3.80 -1.58
N LYS A 96 14.49 4.06 -2.24
CA LYS A 96 14.67 5.21 -3.15
C LYS A 96 13.71 5.18 -4.33
N VAL A 97 13.48 4.01 -4.95
CA VAL A 97 12.49 3.87 -6.03
C VAL A 97 11.10 4.19 -5.52
N LEU A 98 10.75 3.65 -4.35
CA LEU A 98 9.42 3.80 -3.78
C LEU A 98 9.15 5.21 -3.21
N GLN A 99 10.19 5.98 -2.87
CA GLN A 99 10.02 7.40 -2.55
C GLN A 99 9.36 8.19 -3.68
N GLU A 100 9.59 7.81 -4.94
CA GLU A 100 8.94 8.43 -6.10
C GLU A 100 7.44 8.09 -6.17
N TYR A 101 6.97 7.08 -5.45
CA TYR A 101 5.57 6.62 -5.42
C TYR A 101 4.86 6.93 -4.10
N GLN A 102 5.30 7.98 -3.38
CA GLN A 102 4.74 8.40 -2.09
C GLN A 102 4.77 7.34 -0.98
N CYS A 103 5.65 6.33 -1.06
CA CYS A 103 5.88 5.39 0.04
C CYS A 103 6.53 6.08 1.26
N PRO A 104 6.48 5.45 2.47
CA PRO A 104 6.94 6.06 3.71
C PRO A 104 8.34 6.69 3.60
N LYS A 105 8.43 7.97 3.97
CA LYS A 105 9.68 8.74 4.00
C LYS A 105 10.65 8.26 5.08
N ASN A 106 10.17 7.46 6.04
CA ASN A 106 10.97 6.93 7.13
C ASN A 106 11.39 5.47 6.83
N PHE A 107 12.67 5.15 7.06
CA PHE A 107 13.23 3.82 6.87
C PHE A 107 12.58 2.75 7.75
N GLN A 108 12.16 3.09 8.97
CA GLN A 108 11.51 2.16 9.89
C GLN A 108 10.12 1.79 9.40
N ALA A 109 9.29 2.79 9.10
CA ALA A 109 7.98 2.58 8.51
C ALA A 109 8.06 1.79 7.19
N PHE A 110 9.07 2.07 6.36
CA PHE A 110 9.32 1.28 5.16
C PHE A 110 9.64 -0.20 5.47
N ALA A 111 10.49 -0.47 6.45
CA ALA A 111 10.82 -1.84 6.83
C ALA A 111 9.60 -2.62 7.36
N GLU A 112 8.75 -1.96 8.14
CA GLU A 112 7.48 -2.52 8.63
C GLU A 112 6.52 -2.81 7.46
N THR A 113 6.34 -1.86 6.52
CA THR A 113 5.53 -2.08 5.32
C THR A 113 6.05 -3.25 4.47
N MET A 114 7.37 -3.35 4.26
CA MET A 114 7.93 -4.47 3.49
C MET A 114 7.73 -5.81 4.21
N GLN A 115 7.79 -5.84 5.53
CA GLN A 115 7.52 -7.03 6.33
C GLN A 115 6.04 -7.43 6.28
N GLU A 116 5.12 -6.47 6.31
CA GLU A 116 3.69 -6.74 6.17
C GLU A 116 3.34 -7.24 4.76
N LEU A 117 3.92 -6.63 3.72
CA LEU A 117 3.62 -6.94 2.33
C LEU A 117 4.22 -8.28 1.85
N LEU A 118 5.46 -8.57 2.25
CA LEU A 118 6.24 -9.72 1.76
C LEU A 118 6.45 -10.81 2.82
N GLY A 119 6.17 -10.53 4.09
CA GLY A 119 6.50 -11.43 5.19
C GLY A 119 8.00 -11.51 5.44
N THR A 120 8.52 -12.73 5.51
CA THR A 120 9.95 -12.98 5.73
C THR A 120 10.71 -12.91 4.42
N THR A 121 11.65 -11.97 4.32
CA THR A 121 12.48 -11.74 3.12
C THR A 121 13.93 -12.16 3.34
N ASP A 122 14.57 -12.66 2.28
CA ASP A 122 16.00 -12.95 2.24
C ASP A 122 16.66 -12.13 1.11
N PRO A 123 17.48 -11.12 1.44
CA PRO A 123 17.94 -10.69 2.76
C PRO A 123 16.85 -9.90 3.54
N PRO A 124 16.88 -9.92 4.89
CA PRO A 124 15.86 -9.28 5.71
C PRO A 124 15.86 -7.75 5.57
N CYS A 125 14.68 -7.15 5.46
CA CYS A 125 14.53 -5.69 5.41
C CYS A 125 14.65 -5.07 6.81
N LYS A 126 15.87 -4.62 7.18
CA LYS A 126 16.14 -3.95 8.46
C LYS A 126 16.58 -2.52 8.23
N ALA A 127 15.82 -1.53 8.72
CA ALA A 127 16.09 -0.10 8.55
C ALA A 127 17.53 0.28 8.89
N GLU A 128 18.08 -0.31 9.96
CA GLU A 128 19.45 -0.05 10.40
C GLU A 128 20.53 -0.46 9.39
N SER A 129 20.27 -1.49 8.60
CA SER A 129 21.22 -2.07 7.64
C SER A 129 21.38 -1.22 6.39
N PHE A 130 20.40 -0.38 6.05
CA PHE A 130 20.43 0.42 4.82
C PHE A 130 20.29 1.94 5.03
N ARG A 131 19.92 2.41 6.23
CA ARG A 131 19.81 3.86 6.53
C ARG A 131 21.11 4.64 6.29
N LYS A 132 22.26 4.00 6.47
CA LYS A 132 23.58 4.65 6.32
C LYS A 132 24.04 4.76 4.86
N MET A 133 23.40 4.05 3.94
CA MET A 133 23.85 3.94 2.54
C MET A 133 23.86 5.28 1.81
N GLY A 134 22.93 6.19 2.16
CA GLY A 134 22.94 7.54 1.59
C GLY A 134 24.20 8.35 1.92
N ASN A 135 24.85 8.06 3.05
CA ASN A 135 26.08 8.72 3.49
C ASN A 135 27.35 7.93 3.13
N ASP A 136 27.26 6.60 3.17
CA ASP A 136 28.41 5.69 2.98
C ASP A 136 28.80 5.54 1.50
N VAL A 137 27.81 5.56 0.61
CA VAL A 137 28.04 5.37 -0.82
C VAL A 137 27.93 6.71 -1.56
N PRO A 138 29.02 7.19 -2.19
CA PRO A 138 28.99 8.43 -2.94
C PRO A 138 28.02 8.31 -4.12
N GLY A 139 27.13 9.30 -4.25
CA GLY A 139 26.07 9.31 -5.27
C GLY A 139 24.80 8.56 -4.88
N ALA A 140 24.78 7.78 -3.79
CA ALA A 140 23.57 7.08 -3.36
C ALA A 140 22.48 8.04 -2.84
N ALA A 141 22.83 9.14 -2.18
CA ALA A 141 21.84 10.14 -1.76
C ALA A 141 21.15 10.86 -2.95
N ALA A 142 21.75 10.82 -4.15
CA ALA A 142 21.23 11.50 -5.33
C ALA A 142 19.85 10.94 -5.76
N ASN A 143 19.19 11.66 -6.67
CA ASN A 143 17.93 11.20 -7.25
C ASN A 143 18.14 10.07 -8.26
N LEU A 144 17.07 9.36 -8.63
CA LEU A 144 17.15 8.25 -9.58
C LEU A 144 17.59 8.70 -10.98
N ALA A 145 17.26 9.93 -11.39
CA ALA A 145 17.74 10.47 -12.67
C ALA A 145 19.28 10.53 -12.74
N TYR A 146 19.94 10.91 -11.63
CA TYR A 146 21.39 10.86 -11.51
C TYR A 146 21.93 9.43 -11.60
N TRP A 147 21.27 8.48 -10.94
CA TRP A 147 21.62 7.06 -10.97
C TRP A 147 21.55 6.50 -12.40
N GLU A 148 20.50 6.85 -13.14
CA GLU A 148 20.33 6.48 -14.55
C GLU A 148 21.42 7.05 -15.44
N ALA A 149 21.77 8.33 -15.26
CA ALA A 149 22.84 8.99 -16.00
C ALA A 149 24.23 8.40 -15.71
N HIS A 150 24.46 7.88 -14.51
CA HIS A 150 25.76 7.38 -14.05
C HIS A 150 25.88 5.86 -14.03
N LYS A 151 24.87 5.10 -14.48
CA LYS A 151 24.85 3.63 -14.44
C LYS A 151 26.05 2.95 -15.10
N ASN A 152 26.62 3.57 -16.14
CA ASN A 152 27.77 3.04 -16.87
C ASN A 152 29.11 3.35 -16.20
N LYS A 153 29.16 4.39 -15.35
CA LYS A 153 30.36 4.84 -14.62
C LYS A 153 30.38 4.36 -13.18
N ALA A 154 29.26 3.84 -12.68
CA ALA A 154 29.13 3.37 -11.31
C ALA A 154 29.91 2.07 -11.09
N GLU A 155 30.55 1.97 -9.92
CA GLU A 155 31.31 0.80 -9.50
C GLU A 155 30.89 0.35 -8.10
N GLY A 156 31.35 -0.84 -7.70
CA GLY A 156 31.14 -1.38 -6.35
C GLY A 156 29.67 -1.43 -5.92
N GLN A 157 29.41 -0.99 -4.68
CA GLN A 157 28.07 -0.97 -4.09
C GLN A 157 27.10 -0.03 -4.82
N PHE A 158 27.59 1.10 -5.35
CA PHE A 158 26.74 2.05 -6.07
C PHE A 158 26.16 1.40 -7.33
N LYS A 159 26.98 0.65 -8.08
CA LYS A 159 26.51 -0.11 -9.25
C LYS A 159 25.42 -1.12 -8.89
N GLN A 160 25.56 -1.80 -7.74
CA GLN A 160 24.57 -2.77 -7.27
C GLN A 160 23.25 -2.09 -6.88
N LEU A 161 23.31 -0.93 -6.23
CA LEU A 161 22.12 -0.13 -5.91
C LEU A 161 21.38 0.32 -7.17
N ILE A 162 22.11 0.85 -8.17
CA ILE A 162 21.52 1.26 -9.45
C ILE A 162 20.86 0.07 -10.14
N ARG A 163 21.55 -1.07 -10.18
CA ARG A 163 21.02 -2.28 -10.81
C ARG A 163 19.69 -2.71 -10.20
N VAL A 164 19.61 -2.76 -8.87
CA VAL A 164 18.38 -3.11 -8.15
C VAL A 164 17.27 -2.10 -8.45
N ALA A 165 17.57 -0.80 -8.40
CA ALA A 165 16.59 0.25 -8.67
C ALA A 165 16.02 0.17 -10.09
N LEU A 166 16.87 0.00 -11.11
CA LEU A 166 16.41 -0.11 -12.50
C LEU A 166 15.62 -1.40 -12.77
N THR A 167 16.00 -2.50 -12.11
CA THR A 167 15.26 -3.77 -12.20
C THR A 167 13.85 -3.59 -11.63
N LEU A 168 13.73 -2.97 -10.45
CA LEU A 168 12.42 -2.69 -9.83
C LEU A 168 11.57 -1.76 -10.69
N LYS A 169 12.14 -0.66 -11.21
CA LYS A 169 11.43 0.25 -12.13
C LYS A 169 10.91 -0.48 -13.37
N SER A 170 11.71 -1.37 -13.94
CA SER A 170 11.31 -2.17 -15.10
C SER A 170 10.20 -3.16 -14.76
N LEU A 171 10.24 -3.79 -13.58
CA LEU A 171 9.19 -4.72 -13.14
C LEU A 171 7.87 -4.00 -12.87
N LEU A 172 7.91 -2.80 -12.29
CA LEU A 172 6.73 -1.96 -12.05
C LEU A 172 6.12 -1.42 -13.35
N ALA A 173 6.93 -1.22 -14.40
CA ALA A 173 6.46 -0.74 -15.70
C ALA A 173 5.86 -1.85 -16.60
N GLN A 174 6.07 -3.13 -16.26
CA GLN A 174 5.60 -4.29 -17.04
C GLN A 174 4.21 -4.79 -16.64
N GLY A 175 3.58 -4.20 -15.61
CA GLY A 175 2.25 -4.56 -15.12
C GLY A 175 1.18 -3.59 -15.57
#